data_AF-A0A0K9YVP3-F1
#
_entry.id   AF-A0A0K9YVP3-F1
#
_cell.length_a   1.000
_cell.length_b   1.000
_cell.length_c   1.000
_cell.angle_alpha   90.00
_cell.angle_beta   90.00
_cell.angle_gamma   90.00
#
_symmetry.space_group_name_H-M   'P 1'
#
loop_
_entity.id
_entity.type
_entity.pdbx_description
1 polymer ?
#
loop_
_entity_poly.entity_id
_entity_poly.type
_entity_poly.pdbx_seq_one_letter_code
_entity_poly.pdbx_strand_id
1 'polypeptide(L)'
;MNERLAVFREQLMSKWNQFSKKQKWMIVGITLFLLISLGLYIYIASQPVYKPLYNQRLSEQEIGAIKKELDGSKIPYRITGNGTEIEVPEKVAQDVIVDLAAQGIPSQAGINSEIFSNTLGVTDRQFDVMKKEALQQELRKMLERVKGVRSAQVMITLPQESLWVTETPDTATASVIVDVEPGTALDQKQINSLYLLVSRSVPKLPMEAIAITDQYSNTLERTDGKDSEGSLSSFKQQEDIKAEVEKKIQQNLYNLLGTIMGRDKVIVHTFVKMNFDKENRVENLVEAPDKENNEGLIISSQKLSKAFSGQGVPPGGIGGMGDNASPQYQANTPNGNNSQYEELNDTINREVNRITRNVVKSPYEIEDLTINVGVEPPAGAQLDPATIDSIKQVLRNVVRVTLSNQAIDLTQDELDKHISVFPREFSGKVALEDSSSLSPTVLWTVGGIAALALAAVAFLLVRRRSQAKQQQENEDVQDLLTPSQSLDVPDLIYQEDGDQVMVRKQLEKLARSKPDEFVVLLRTWLAED
;
A
#
# COMPACT_ATOMS: atom_id res chain seq x y z
N MET A 1 -35.53 -13.79 -69.66
CA MET A 1 -35.01 -14.33 -68.37
C MET A 1 -35.21 -15.84 -68.20
N ASN A 2 -36.22 -16.48 -68.83
CA ASN A 2 -36.52 -17.90 -68.63
C ASN A 2 -35.49 -18.88 -69.26
N GLU A 3 -34.81 -18.50 -70.35
CA GLU A 3 -33.84 -19.38 -71.02
C GLU A 3 -32.55 -19.59 -70.21
N ARG A 4 -32.09 -18.56 -69.48
CA ARG A 4 -30.90 -18.68 -68.61
C ARG A 4 -31.14 -19.59 -67.40
N LEU A 5 -32.36 -19.60 -66.88
CA LEU A 5 -32.78 -20.50 -65.79
C LEU A 5 -32.89 -21.96 -66.26
N ALA A 6 -33.37 -22.18 -67.49
CA ALA A 6 -33.46 -23.51 -68.08
C ALA A 6 -32.06 -24.12 -68.31
N VAL A 7 -31.14 -23.37 -68.91
CA VAL A 7 -29.75 -23.81 -69.13
C VAL A 7 -29.04 -24.09 -67.79
N PHE A 8 -29.27 -23.27 -66.77
CA PHE A 8 -28.69 -23.50 -65.44
C PHE A 8 -29.24 -24.76 -64.76
N ARG A 9 -30.54 -25.04 -64.92
CA ARG A 9 -31.19 -26.25 -64.42
C ARG A 9 -30.66 -27.52 -65.11
N GLU A 10 -30.46 -27.47 -66.43
CA GLU A 10 -29.93 -28.60 -67.19
C GLU A 10 -28.46 -28.88 -66.84
N GLN A 11 -27.65 -27.84 -66.66
CA GLN A 11 -26.26 -27.98 -66.19
C GLN A 11 -26.16 -28.52 -64.76
N LEU A 12 -27.10 -28.14 -63.88
CA LEU A 12 -27.19 -28.70 -62.53
C LEU A 12 -27.64 -30.16 -62.53
N MET A 13 -28.62 -30.52 -63.36
CA MET A 13 -29.13 -31.89 -63.45
C MET A 13 -28.12 -32.86 -64.07
N SER A 14 -27.36 -32.42 -65.09
CA SER A 14 -26.33 -33.27 -65.70
C SER A 14 -25.17 -33.54 -64.72
N LYS A 15 -24.71 -32.51 -64.00
CA LYS A 15 -23.69 -32.65 -62.95
C LYS A 15 -24.19 -33.46 -61.76
N TRP A 16 -25.46 -33.28 -61.37
CA TRP A 16 -26.06 -34.07 -60.29
C TRP A 16 -26.10 -35.57 -60.65
N ASN A 17 -26.41 -35.93 -61.89
CA ASN A 17 -26.46 -37.33 -62.32
C ASN A 17 -25.09 -38.00 -62.49
N GLN A 18 -24.00 -37.24 -62.56
CA GLN A 18 -22.63 -37.77 -62.62
C GLN A 18 -22.06 -38.15 -61.24
N PHE A 19 -22.67 -37.70 -60.14
CA PHE A 19 -22.19 -38.03 -58.79
C PHE A 19 -22.68 -39.40 -58.31
N SER A 20 -21.79 -40.16 -57.68
CA SER A 20 -22.10 -41.46 -57.08
C SER A 20 -23.15 -41.31 -55.97
N LYS A 21 -23.93 -42.37 -55.68
CA LYS A 21 -24.96 -42.36 -54.61
C LYS A 21 -24.38 -41.90 -53.25
N LYS A 22 -23.12 -42.23 -52.95
CA LYS A 22 -22.44 -41.79 -51.72
C LYS A 22 -22.10 -40.28 -51.75
N GLN A 23 -21.67 -39.75 -52.90
CA GLN A 23 -21.38 -38.33 -53.07
C GLN A 23 -22.65 -37.47 -52.99
N LYS A 24 -23.78 -37.93 -53.53
CA LYS A 24 -25.07 -37.24 -53.43
C LYS A 24 -25.51 -37.08 -51.96
N TRP A 25 -25.45 -38.15 -51.18
CA TRP A 25 -25.75 -38.10 -49.74
C TRP A 25 -24.80 -37.18 -48.96
N MET A 26 -23.52 -37.17 -49.31
CA MET A 26 -22.54 -36.26 -48.71
C MET A 26 -22.84 -34.79 -49.04
N ILE A 27 -23.19 -34.46 -50.28
CA ILE A 27 -23.54 -33.10 -50.69
C ILE A 27 -24.83 -32.63 -50.01
N VAL A 28 -25.86 -33.48 -49.92
CA VAL A 28 -27.11 -33.16 -49.19
C VAL A 28 -26.83 -32.95 -47.71
N GLY A 29 -26.02 -33.82 -47.09
CA GLY A 29 -25.64 -33.68 -45.68
C GLY A 29 -24.88 -32.38 -45.40
N ILE A 30 -23.91 -32.04 -46.24
CA ILE A 30 -23.14 -30.78 -46.13
C ILE A 30 -24.07 -29.57 -46.30
N THR A 31 -24.97 -29.60 -47.28
CA THR A 31 -25.89 -28.48 -47.55
C THR A 31 -26.86 -28.27 -46.39
N LEU A 32 -27.40 -29.36 -45.83
CA LEU A 32 -28.28 -29.29 -44.67
C LEU A 32 -27.56 -28.78 -43.42
N PHE A 33 -26.33 -29.27 -43.18
CA PHE A 33 -25.49 -28.79 -42.09
C PHE A 33 -25.19 -27.29 -42.21
N LEU A 34 -24.91 -26.80 -43.41
CA LEU A 34 -24.65 -25.39 -43.68
C LEU A 34 -25.88 -24.52 -43.39
N LEU A 35 -27.08 -24.98 -43.78
CA LEU A 35 -28.33 -24.27 -43.51
C LEU A 35 -28.65 -24.21 -42.02
N ILE A 36 -28.45 -25.32 -41.29
CA ILE A 36 -28.66 -25.37 -39.84
C ILE A 36 -27.65 -24.47 -39.12
N SER A 37 -26.38 -24.54 -39.51
CA SER A 37 -25.31 -23.70 -38.96
C SER A 37 -25.58 -22.21 -39.19
N LEU A 38 -26.04 -21.84 -40.39
CA LEU A 38 -26.41 -20.46 -40.70
C LEU A 38 -27.62 -19.99 -39.88
N GLY A 39 -28.64 -20.84 -39.73
CA GLY A 39 -29.80 -20.53 -38.88
C GLY A 39 -29.41 -20.33 -37.41
N LEU A 40 -28.53 -21.20 -36.88
CA LEU A 40 -28.03 -21.10 -35.52
C LEU A 40 -27.17 -19.83 -35.33
N TYR A 41 -26.35 -19.49 -36.31
CA TYR A 41 -25.54 -18.27 -36.30
C TYR A 41 -26.42 -17.02 -36.25
N ILE A 42 -27.45 -16.94 -37.09
CA ILE A 42 -28.39 -15.81 -37.10
C ILE A 42 -29.13 -15.71 -35.76
N TYR A 43 -29.55 -16.84 -35.19
CA TYR A 43 -30.21 -16.87 -33.89
C TYR A 43 -29.32 -16.34 -32.77
N ILE A 44 -28.07 -16.82 -32.67
CA ILE A 44 -27.11 -16.37 -31.65
C ILE A 44 -26.74 -14.89 -31.88
N ALA A 45 -26.52 -14.47 -33.12
CA ALA A 45 -26.20 -13.09 -33.47
C ALA A 45 -27.38 -12.11 -33.23
N SER A 46 -28.61 -12.62 -33.18
CA SER A 46 -29.81 -11.80 -32.93
C SER A 46 -30.10 -11.56 -31.45
N GLN A 47 -29.38 -12.20 -30.52
CA GLN A 47 -29.61 -11.98 -29.10
C GLN A 47 -29.03 -10.63 -28.63
N PRO A 48 -29.81 -9.81 -27.89
CA PRO A 48 -29.32 -8.55 -27.35
C PRO A 48 -28.26 -8.79 -26.27
N VAL A 49 -27.12 -8.11 -26.39
CA VAL A 49 -26.07 -8.08 -25.37
C VAL A 49 -26.53 -7.14 -24.24
N TYR A 50 -26.57 -7.66 -23.03
CA TYR A 50 -26.89 -6.89 -21.82
C TYR A 50 -25.60 -6.37 -21.19
N LYS A 51 -25.62 -5.15 -20.68
CA LYS A 51 -24.52 -4.55 -19.93
C LYS A 51 -25.03 -4.02 -18.58
N PRO A 52 -24.20 -4.11 -17.52
CA PRO A 52 -24.52 -3.51 -16.24
C PRO A 52 -24.68 -1.99 -16.41
N LEU A 53 -25.74 -1.45 -15.84
CA LEU A 53 -26.06 -0.02 -15.92
C LEU A 53 -25.11 0.82 -15.06
N TYR A 54 -24.71 0.27 -13.92
CA TYR A 54 -23.72 0.85 -13.01
C TYR A 54 -22.67 -0.21 -12.66
N ASN A 55 -21.41 0.21 -12.53
CA ASN A 55 -20.29 -0.66 -12.14
C ASN A 55 -20.21 -0.91 -10.63
N GLN A 56 -21.05 -0.22 -9.85
CA GLN A 56 -21.10 -0.32 -8.39
C GLN A 56 -22.39 -1.03 -7.98
N ARG A 57 -22.35 -1.73 -6.85
CA ARG A 57 -23.54 -2.34 -6.27
C ARG A 57 -24.46 -1.26 -5.71
N LEU A 58 -25.72 -1.35 -6.10
CA LEU A 58 -26.79 -0.46 -5.66
C LEU A 58 -27.52 -1.08 -4.47
N SER A 59 -28.07 -0.24 -3.62
CA SER A 59 -29.01 -0.67 -2.57
C SER A 59 -30.34 -1.14 -3.17
N GLU A 60 -31.09 -1.95 -2.43
CA GLU A 60 -32.40 -2.45 -2.85
C GLU A 60 -33.40 -1.30 -3.14
N GLN A 61 -33.26 -0.18 -2.43
CA GLN A 61 -34.08 1.02 -2.64
C GLN A 61 -33.78 1.71 -3.97
N GLU A 62 -32.49 1.86 -4.31
CA GLU A 62 -32.06 2.42 -5.59
C GLU A 62 -32.48 1.52 -6.76
N ILE A 63 -32.35 0.20 -6.61
CA ILE A 63 -32.81 -0.78 -7.61
C ILE A 63 -34.32 -0.70 -7.79
N GLY A 64 -35.10 -0.51 -6.72
CA GLY A 64 -36.54 -0.30 -6.80
C GLY A 64 -36.94 0.97 -7.56
N ALA A 65 -36.20 2.06 -7.37
CA ALA A 65 -36.41 3.33 -8.08
C ALA A 65 -36.08 3.21 -9.57
N ILE A 66 -34.92 2.63 -9.90
CA ILE A 66 -34.49 2.40 -11.29
C ILE A 66 -35.47 1.45 -11.99
N LYS A 67 -35.90 0.38 -11.31
CA LYS A 67 -36.88 -0.57 -11.84
C LYS A 67 -38.18 0.12 -12.25
N LYS A 68 -38.72 0.98 -11.38
CA LYS A 68 -39.97 1.71 -11.63
C LYS A 68 -39.87 2.57 -12.90
N GLU A 69 -38.72 3.20 -13.12
CA GLU A 69 -38.49 4.03 -14.30
C GLU A 69 -38.30 3.21 -15.59
N LEU A 70 -37.55 2.11 -15.51
CA LEU A 70 -37.37 1.18 -16.63
C LEU A 70 -38.69 0.50 -17.04
N ASP A 71 -39.52 0.13 -16.06
CA ASP A 71 -40.88 -0.38 -16.29
C ASP A 71 -41.76 0.69 -16.97
N GLY A 72 -41.67 1.95 -16.53
CA GLY A 72 -42.39 3.09 -17.12
C GLY A 72 -41.99 3.38 -18.57
N SER A 73 -40.68 3.28 -18.86
CA SER A 73 -40.10 3.49 -20.19
C SER A 73 -40.14 2.24 -21.09
N LYS A 74 -40.69 1.12 -20.60
CA LYS A 74 -40.79 -0.18 -21.31
C LYS A 74 -39.44 -0.71 -21.81
N ILE A 75 -38.37 -0.46 -21.05
CA ILE A 75 -37.03 -0.91 -21.40
C ILE A 75 -36.80 -2.29 -20.77
N PRO A 76 -36.41 -3.33 -21.54
CA PRO A 76 -36.14 -4.63 -20.96
C PRO A 76 -34.90 -4.58 -20.06
N TYR A 77 -35.00 -5.16 -18.87
CA TYR A 77 -33.91 -5.21 -17.89
C TYR A 77 -33.76 -6.60 -17.27
N ARG A 78 -32.61 -6.85 -16.65
CA ARG A 78 -32.35 -8.03 -15.82
C ARG A 78 -31.77 -7.58 -14.49
N ILE A 79 -32.26 -8.17 -13.41
CA ILE A 79 -31.71 -7.94 -12.07
C ILE A 79 -30.77 -9.10 -11.77
N THR A 80 -29.51 -8.76 -11.49
CA THR A 80 -28.42 -9.70 -11.18
C THR A 80 -27.85 -9.37 -9.80
N GLY A 81 -26.82 -10.10 -9.36
CA GLY A 81 -26.14 -9.82 -8.09
C GLY A 81 -27.04 -9.93 -6.84
N ASN A 82 -28.01 -10.86 -6.83
CA ASN A 82 -28.99 -11.01 -5.73
C ASN A 82 -29.81 -9.74 -5.43
N GLY A 83 -30.09 -8.92 -6.45
CA GLY A 83 -30.92 -7.72 -6.26
C GLY A 83 -30.13 -6.42 -6.10
N THR A 84 -28.80 -6.45 -6.24
CA THR A 84 -27.94 -5.25 -6.12
C THR A 84 -27.40 -4.74 -7.46
N GLU A 85 -27.69 -5.41 -8.57
CA GLU A 85 -27.21 -5.05 -9.90
C GLU A 85 -28.35 -5.10 -10.93
N ILE A 86 -28.31 -4.19 -11.90
CA ILE A 86 -29.28 -4.11 -12.99
C ILE A 86 -28.59 -3.98 -14.34
N GLU A 87 -29.01 -4.80 -15.30
CA GLU A 87 -28.49 -4.85 -16.66
C GLU A 87 -29.55 -4.47 -17.68
N VAL A 88 -29.16 -3.72 -18.71
CA VAL A 88 -30.01 -3.32 -19.84
C VAL A 88 -29.30 -3.59 -21.16
N PRO A 89 -30.02 -3.63 -22.32
CA PRO A 89 -29.38 -3.81 -23.60
C PRO A 89 -28.34 -2.72 -23.89
N GLU A 90 -27.18 -3.12 -24.40
CA GLU A 90 -26.05 -2.22 -24.67
C GLU A 90 -26.43 -0.99 -25.52
N LYS A 91 -27.38 -1.15 -26.45
CA LYS A 91 -27.84 -0.09 -27.35
C LYS A 91 -28.53 1.07 -26.64
N VAL A 92 -29.13 0.83 -25.47
CA VAL A 92 -29.90 1.83 -24.72
C VAL A 92 -29.25 2.19 -23.38
N ALA A 93 -28.16 1.53 -23.01
CA ALA A 93 -27.54 1.71 -21.71
C ALA A 93 -27.10 3.16 -21.43
N GLN A 94 -26.52 3.84 -22.41
CA GLN A 94 -26.06 5.22 -22.25
C GLN A 94 -27.22 6.20 -22.11
N ASP A 95 -28.25 6.05 -22.93
CA ASP A 95 -29.44 6.92 -22.89
C ASP A 95 -30.17 6.78 -21.56
N VAL A 96 -30.36 5.53 -21.10
CA VAL A 96 -30.96 5.23 -19.79
C VAL A 96 -30.17 5.88 -18.64
N ILE A 97 -28.83 5.84 -18.69
CA ILE A 97 -28.00 6.46 -17.64
C ILE A 97 -28.23 7.98 -17.61
N VAL A 98 -28.32 8.61 -18.78
CA VAL A 98 -28.55 10.06 -18.88
C VAL A 98 -29.95 10.43 -18.38
N ASP A 99 -30.97 9.64 -18.73
CA ASP A 99 -32.36 9.87 -18.31
C ASP A 99 -32.53 9.67 -16.80
N LEU A 100 -31.93 8.62 -16.23
CA LEU A 100 -31.93 8.39 -14.77
C LEU A 100 -31.19 9.50 -14.03
N ALA A 101 -30.05 9.96 -14.56
CA ALA A 101 -29.31 11.08 -13.99
C ALA A 101 -30.10 12.39 -14.02
N ALA A 102 -30.86 12.66 -15.09
CA ALA A 102 -31.75 13.81 -15.19
C ALA A 102 -32.86 13.78 -14.13
N GLN A 103 -33.25 12.59 -13.67
CA GLN A 103 -34.22 12.37 -12.61
C GLN A 103 -33.59 12.29 -11.21
N GLY A 104 -32.27 12.43 -11.10
CA GLY A 104 -31.54 12.34 -9.82
C GLY A 104 -31.43 10.92 -9.26
N ILE A 105 -31.50 9.90 -10.12
CA ILE A 105 -31.36 8.48 -9.78
C ILE A 105 -29.98 7.98 -10.25
N PRO A 106 -29.23 7.24 -9.41
CA PRO A 106 -29.53 6.85 -8.03
C PRO A 106 -29.44 8.03 -7.07
N SER A 107 -30.39 8.10 -6.14
CA SER A 107 -30.38 9.05 -5.05
C SER A 107 -29.23 8.69 -4.12
N GLN A 108 -28.13 9.45 -4.15
CA GLN A 108 -27.06 9.29 -3.18
C GLN A 108 -27.67 9.36 -1.78
N ALA A 109 -27.66 8.23 -1.07
CA ALA A 109 -28.07 8.15 0.33
C ALA A 109 -27.06 8.95 1.18
N GLY A 110 -27.26 10.25 1.21
CA GLY A 110 -26.46 11.22 1.92
C GLY A 110 -27.27 12.49 2.01
N ILE A 111 -28.17 12.55 2.99
CA ILE A 111 -28.87 13.78 3.33
C ILE A 111 -27.81 14.79 3.75
N ASN A 112 -27.61 15.80 2.91
CA ASN A 112 -26.65 16.87 3.10
C ASN A 112 -27.43 18.07 3.62
N SER A 113 -27.04 18.64 4.76
CA SER A 113 -27.41 19.99 5.22
C SER A 113 -28.90 20.35 5.43
N GLU A 114 -29.87 19.52 5.06
CA GLU A 114 -31.31 19.83 5.19
C GLU A 114 -31.82 19.89 6.63
N ILE A 115 -31.10 19.29 7.59
CA ILE A 115 -31.44 19.35 9.02
C ILE A 115 -31.36 20.80 9.55
N PHE A 116 -30.51 21.64 8.94
CA PHE A 116 -30.30 23.03 9.37
C PHE A 116 -31.04 24.07 8.50
N SER A 117 -31.56 23.71 7.33
CA SER A 117 -32.17 24.68 6.41
C SER A 117 -33.63 25.01 6.74
N ASN A 118 -34.33 24.18 7.52
CA ASN A 118 -35.76 24.34 7.81
C ASN A 118 -36.11 24.70 9.26
N THR A 119 -35.14 25.07 10.11
CA THR A 119 -35.31 25.17 11.56
C THR A 119 -35.22 26.59 12.11
N LEU A 120 -36.13 27.49 11.68
CA LEU A 120 -36.38 28.73 12.42
C LEU A 120 -37.16 28.40 13.70
N GLY A 121 -36.50 28.47 14.87
CA GLY A 121 -37.16 28.31 16.19
C GLY A 121 -36.75 27.07 17.03
N VAL A 122 -35.62 26.43 16.76
CA VAL A 122 -35.12 25.33 17.61
C VAL A 122 -34.61 25.83 18.97
N THR A 123 -34.90 25.07 20.03
CA THR A 123 -34.34 25.30 21.37
C THR A 123 -32.89 24.81 21.45
N ASP A 124 -32.05 25.37 22.32
CA ASP A 124 -30.64 24.97 22.49
C ASP A 124 -30.46 23.45 22.66
N ARG A 125 -31.33 22.79 23.46
CA ARG A 125 -31.30 21.33 23.63
C ARG A 125 -31.55 20.55 22.33
N GLN A 126 -32.44 21.06 21.47
CA GLN A 126 -32.69 20.43 20.17
C GLN A 126 -31.50 20.64 19.24
N PHE A 127 -30.87 21.81 19.28
CA PHE A 127 -29.65 22.09 18.53
C PHE A 127 -28.50 21.19 18.97
N ASP A 128 -28.32 20.94 20.27
CA ASP A 128 -27.29 20.03 20.79
C ASP A 128 -27.49 18.58 20.33
N VAL A 129 -28.74 18.10 20.32
CA VAL A 129 -29.07 16.77 19.80
C VAL A 129 -28.76 16.68 18.31
N MET A 130 -29.16 17.68 17.53
CA MET A 130 -28.86 17.75 16.09
C MET A 130 -27.36 17.79 15.81
N LYS A 131 -26.60 18.59 16.58
CA LYS A 131 -25.13 18.68 16.49
C LYS A 131 -24.48 17.35 16.80
N LYS A 132 -24.93 16.66 17.86
CA LYS A 132 -24.44 15.33 18.23
C LYS A 132 -24.71 14.31 17.13
N GLU A 133 -25.92 14.30 16.58
CA GLU A 133 -26.31 13.38 15.50
C GLU A 133 -25.49 13.62 14.23
N ALA A 134 -25.32 14.89 13.83
CA ALA A 134 -24.50 15.27 12.70
C ALA A 134 -23.03 14.82 12.88
N LEU A 135 -22.47 15.00 14.09
CA LEU A 135 -21.10 14.60 14.40
C LEU A 135 -20.94 13.08 14.31
N GLN A 136 -21.89 12.30 14.84
CA GLN A 136 -21.90 10.83 14.74
C GLN A 136 -21.98 10.36 13.28
N GLN A 137 -22.81 11.00 12.45
CA GLN A 137 -22.94 10.65 11.04
C GLN A 137 -21.65 10.95 10.25
N GLU A 138 -21.01 12.10 10.50
CA GLU A 138 -19.77 12.46 9.82
C GLU A 138 -18.61 11.57 10.27
N LEU A 139 -18.54 11.22 11.56
CA LEU A 139 -17.58 10.24 12.06
C LEU A 139 -17.75 8.87 11.43
N ARG A 140 -18.99 8.39 11.29
CA ARG A 140 -19.28 7.14 10.57
C ARG A 140 -18.68 7.18 9.16
N LYS A 141 -18.99 8.22 8.37
CA LYS A 141 -18.47 8.38 7.01
C LYS A 141 -16.94 8.46 6.98
N MET A 142 -16.34 9.09 7.98
CA MET A 142 -14.88 9.20 8.09
C MET A 142 -14.24 7.84 8.37
N LEU A 143 -14.82 7.02 9.25
CA LEU A 143 -14.31 5.68 9.55
C LEU A 143 -14.49 4.70 8.38
N GLU A 144 -15.58 4.83 7.62
CA GLU A 144 -15.83 4.05 6.40
C GLU A 144 -14.82 4.32 5.28
N ARG A 145 -14.10 5.45 5.33
CA ARG A 145 -12.99 5.73 4.39
C ARG A 145 -11.72 4.95 4.73
N VAL A 146 -11.63 4.35 5.92
CA VAL A 146 -10.48 3.54 6.31
C VAL A 146 -10.55 2.20 5.56
N LYS A 147 -9.49 1.89 4.81
CA LYS A 147 -9.41 0.65 4.04
C LYS A 147 -9.67 -0.58 4.93
N GLY A 148 -10.59 -1.43 4.51
CA GLY A 148 -10.99 -2.64 5.24
C GLY A 148 -12.22 -2.44 6.15
N VAL A 149 -12.68 -1.21 6.36
CA VAL A 149 -13.94 -0.90 7.06
C VAL A 149 -15.06 -0.75 6.02
N ARG A 150 -16.07 -1.61 6.09
CA ARG A 150 -17.24 -1.59 5.20
C ARG A 150 -18.32 -0.64 5.68
N SER A 151 -18.58 -0.65 6.98
CA SER A 151 -19.58 0.19 7.64
C SER A 151 -19.14 0.46 9.07
N ALA A 152 -19.57 1.60 9.63
CA ALA A 152 -19.31 1.93 11.02
C ALA A 152 -20.58 2.40 11.74
N GLN A 153 -20.68 2.12 13.03
CA GLN A 153 -21.68 2.70 13.92
C GLN A 153 -20.95 3.41 15.04
N VAL A 154 -21.33 4.66 15.30
CA VAL A 154 -20.64 5.53 16.25
C VAL A 154 -21.67 6.09 17.23
N MET A 155 -21.43 5.87 18.52
CA MET A 155 -22.18 6.46 19.62
C MET A 155 -21.24 7.31 20.47
N ILE A 156 -21.62 8.55 20.75
CA ILE A 156 -20.79 9.51 21.48
C ILE A 156 -21.59 10.08 22.63
N THR A 157 -20.93 10.26 23.78
CA THR A 157 -21.49 10.99 24.91
C THR A 157 -20.63 12.21 25.15
N LEU A 158 -21.23 13.40 24.99
CA LEU A 158 -20.57 14.67 25.26
C LEU A 158 -20.86 15.10 26.70
N PRO A 159 -19.88 15.68 27.42
CA PRO A 159 -20.12 16.24 28.74
C PRO A 159 -21.06 17.45 28.65
N GLN A 160 -21.90 17.66 29.66
CA GLN A 160 -22.78 18.83 29.72
C GLN A 160 -22.00 20.07 30.16
N GLU A 161 -22.20 21.19 29.49
CA GLU A 161 -21.63 22.47 29.92
C GLU A 161 -22.35 22.94 31.20
N SER A 162 -21.68 22.79 32.34
CA SER A 162 -22.16 23.32 33.63
C SER A 162 -21.47 24.65 33.92
N LEU A 163 -22.26 25.68 34.23
CA LEU A 163 -21.76 26.97 34.73
C LEU A 163 -21.31 26.90 36.20
N TRP A 164 -21.55 25.76 36.87
CA TRP A 164 -21.09 25.48 38.22
C TRP A 164 -19.89 24.55 38.18
N VAL A 165 -18.82 24.90 38.89
CA VAL A 165 -17.67 24.02 39.15
C VAL A 165 -18.19 22.79 39.90
N THR A 166 -18.49 21.73 39.16
CA THR A 166 -18.89 20.43 39.71
C THR A 166 -17.88 19.40 39.22
N GLU A 167 -17.56 18.43 40.07
CA GLU A 167 -16.62 17.32 39.83
C GLU A 167 -17.07 16.32 38.74
N THR A 168 -18.01 16.69 37.88
CA THR A 168 -18.37 15.84 36.73
C THR A 168 -17.21 15.80 35.74
N PRO A 169 -16.79 14.59 35.28
CA PRO A 169 -15.68 14.46 34.37
C PRO A 169 -15.97 15.24 33.09
N ASP A 170 -15.08 16.18 32.77
CA ASP A 170 -15.13 17.03 31.58
C ASP A 170 -14.69 16.27 30.32
N THR A 171 -14.87 14.95 30.30
CA THR A 171 -14.42 14.06 29.23
C THR A 171 -15.61 13.46 28.49
N ALA A 172 -15.52 13.44 27.17
CA ALA A 172 -16.42 12.71 26.31
C ALA A 172 -16.06 11.22 26.31
N THR A 173 -17.03 10.38 25.93
CA THR A 173 -16.82 8.94 25.68
C THR A 173 -17.35 8.55 24.31
N ALA A 174 -16.76 7.53 23.70
CA ALA A 174 -17.21 7.01 22.41
C ALA A 174 -17.20 5.48 22.37
N SER A 175 -18.24 4.92 21.76
CA SER A 175 -18.33 3.50 21.43
C SER A 175 -18.52 3.37 19.92
N VAL A 176 -17.67 2.57 19.29
CA VAL A 176 -17.62 2.40 17.85
C VAL A 176 -17.69 0.92 17.52
N ILE A 177 -18.60 0.54 16.64
CA ILE A 177 -18.66 -0.80 16.06
C ILE A 177 -18.26 -0.65 14.60
N VAL A 178 -17.27 -1.41 14.16
CA VAL A 178 -16.84 -1.45 12.75
C VAL A 178 -17.17 -2.80 12.13
N ASP A 179 -17.79 -2.77 10.97
CA ASP A 179 -17.94 -3.95 10.13
C ASP A 179 -16.73 -4.05 9.21
N VAL A 180 -15.88 -5.05 9.44
CA VAL A 180 -14.71 -5.30 8.62
C VAL A 180 -15.08 -6.09 7.37
N GLU A 181 -14.43 -5.80 6.24
CA GLU A 181 -14.61 -6.56 5.00
C GLU A 181 -14.34 -8.07 5.20
N PRO A 182 -15.15 -8.97 4.60
CA PRO A 182 -14.95 -10.41 4.73
C PRO A 182 -13.55 -10.85 4.29
N GLY A 183 -12.85 -11.61 5.14
CA GLY A 183 -11.50 -12.11 4.85
C GLY A 183 -10.38 -11.09 5.06
N THR A 184 -10.70 -9.88 5.52
CA THR A 184 -9.73 -8.85 5.88
C THR A 184 -9.64 -8.74 7.40
N ALA A 185 -8.42 -8.64 7.93
CA ALA A 185 -8.16 -8.27 9.32
C ALA A 185 -7.52 -6.88 9.33
N LEU A 186 -7.98 -6.01 10.23
CA LEU A 186 -7.37 -4.69 10.40
C LEU A 186 -6.01 -4.84 11.06
N ASP A 187 -4.99 -4.19 10.50
CA ASP A 187 -3.66 -4.13 11.10
C ASP A 187 -3.63 -3.13 12.28
N GLN A 188 -2.60 -3.20 13.12
CA GLN A 188 -2.49 -2.31 14.28
C GLN A 188 -2.40 -0.83 13.88
N LYS A 189 -1.87 -0.50 12.69
CA LYS A 189 -1.76 0.88 12.21
C LYS A 189 -3.14 1.44 11.87
N GLN A 190 -4.00 0.63 11.25
CA GLN A 190 -5.38 0.93 10.94
C GLN A 190 -6.19 1.08 12.24
N ILE A 191 -6.04 0.16 13.19
CA ILE A 191 -6.68 0.26 14.51
C ILE A 191 -6.27 1.57 15.20
N ASN A 192 -4.97 1.86 15.28
CA ASN A 192 -4.47 3.10 15.88
C ASN A 192 -4.98 4.35 15.14
N SER A 193 -5.15 4.28 13.82
CA SER A 193 -5.74 5.35 13.02
C SER A 193 -7.22 5.57 13.36
N LEU A 194 -8.00 4.50 13.56
CA LEU A 194 -9.41 4.61 13.98
C LEU A 194 -9.52 5.35 15.34
N TYR A 195 -8.72 4.95 16.33
CA TYR A 195 -8.66 5.62 17.63
C TYR A 195 -8.29 7.11 17.51
N LEU A 196 -7.28 7.42 16.68
CA LEU A 196 -6.83 8.78 16.46
C LEU A 196 -7.89 9.65 15.79
N LEU A 197 -8.56 9.14 14.75
CA LEU A 197 -9.62 9.86 14.05
C LEU A 197 -10.77 10.19 15.00
N VAL A 198 -11.21 9.21 15.80
CA VAL A 198 -12.31 9.40 16.75
C VAL A 198 -11.92 10.42 17.83
N SER A 199 -10.76 10.26 18.47
CA SER A 199 -10.29 11.17 19.52
C SER A 199 -10.12 12.61 19.03
N ARG A 200 -9.63 12.81 17.80
CA ARG A 200 -9.39 14.15 17.24
C ARG A 200 -10.63 14.81 16.66
N SER A 201 -11.68 14.05 16.37
CA SER A 201 -12.93 14.57 15.81
C SER A 201 -13.94 14.98 16.87
N VAL A 202 -13.80 14.48 18.11
CA VAL A 202 -14.71 14.80 19.22
C VAL A 202 -13.98 15.67 20.26
N PRO A 203 -14.54 16.83 20.65
CA PRO A 203 -13.93 17.64 21.69
C PRO A 203 -13.90 16.90 23.02
N LYS A 204 -12.78 17.04 23.75
CA LYS A 204 -12.56 16.46 25.08
C LYS A 204 -12.69 14.93 25.13
N LEU A 205 -12.41 14.22 24.04
CA LEU A 205 -12.42 12.76 23.98
C LEU A 205 -10.99 12.18 24.07
N PRO A 206 -10.54 11.76 25.27
CA PRO A 206 -9.26 11.07 25.40
C PRO A 206 -9.32 9.67 24.74
N MET A 207 -8.18 9.16 24.26
CA MET A 207 -8.14 7.87 23.55
C MET A 207 -8.54 6.69 24.43
N GLU A 208 -8.32 6.80 25.73
CA GLU A 208 -8.65 5.80 26.75
C GLU A 208 -10.17 5.66 26.95
N ALA A 209 -10.94 6.68 26.58
CA ALA A 209 -12.41 6.70 26.68
C ALA A 209 -13.11 6.23 25.38
N ILE A 210 -12.36 5.57 24.48
CA ILE A 210 -12.85 5.05 23.21
C ILE A 210 -12.85 3.52 23.26
N ALA A 211 -13.99 2.92 22.99
CA ALA A 211 -14.12 1.48 22.80
C ALA A 211 -14.47 1.20 21.33
N ILE A 212 -13.61 0.45 20.62
CA ILE A 212 -13.86 0.01 19.25
C ILE A 212 -13.97 -1.51 19.21
N THR A 213 -15.04 -2.04 18.64
CA THR A 213 -15.26 -3.49 18.46
C THR A 213 -15.58 -3.83 17.00
N ASP A 214 -15.29 -5.04 16.58
CA ASP A 214 -15.72 -5.57 15.28
C ASP A 214 -17.16 -6.11 15.31
N GLN A 215 -17.66 -6.56 14.15
CA GLN A 215 -18.99 -7.16 13.99
C GLN A 215 -19.21 -8.46 14.78
N TYR A 216 -18.14 -9.10 15.26
CA TYR A 216 -18.16 -10.34 16.02
C TYR A 216 -17.94 -10.10 17.52
N SER A 217 -18.01 -8.83 17.96
CA SER A 217 -17.75 -8.41 19.35
C SER A 217 -16.31 -8.63 19.81
N ASN A 218 -15.35 -8.72 18.89
CA ASN A 218 -13.93 -8.67 19.26
C ASN A 218 -13.51 -7.22 19.46
N THR A 219 -12.89 -6.93 20.61
CA THR A 219 -12.33 -5.60 20.89
C THR A 219 -11.11 -5.38 20.00
N LEU A 220 -11.10 -4.26 19.26
CA LEU A 220 -9.96 -3.82 18.49
C LEU A 220 -9.04 -3.00 19.39
N GLU A 221 -8.18 -3.67 20.15
CA GLU A 221 -7.33 -3.00 21.13
C GLU A 221 -6.26 -2.11 20.47
N ARG A 222 -6.13 -0.89 20.98
CA ARG A 222 -5.04 0.00 20.66
C ARG A 222 -3.78 -0.49 21.38
N THR A 223 -2.86 -1.07 20.63
CA THR A 223 -1.49 -1.25 21.09
C THR A 223 -0.72 -0.01 20.68
N ASP A 224 -0.52 0.90 21.63
CA ASP A 224 0.59 1.83 21.53
C ASP A 224 1.84 0.97 21.52
N GLY A 225 2.67 1.04 20.48
CA GLY A 225 3.92 0.27 20.42
C GLY A 225 4.93 0.55 21.56
N LYS A 226 4.48 1.20 22.64
CA LYS A 226 5.16 1.50 23.90
C LYS A 226 4.60 0.73 25.11
N ASP A 227 3.35 0.26 25.10
CA ASP A 227 2.66 -0.28 26.30
C ASP A 227 2.21 -1.75 26.14
N SER A 228 3.03 -2.57 25.47
CA SER A 228 2.86 -4.03 25.46
C SER A 228 3.48 -4.67 26.71
N GLU A 229 3.08 -4.24 27.91
CA GLU A 229 3.51 -4.81 29.21
C GLU A 229 2.77 -6.12 29.58
N GLY A 230 2.16 -6.80 28.61
CA GLY A 230 1.77 -8.20 28.76
C GLY A 230 2.96 -9.14 28.50
N SER A 231 3.23 -10.09 29.41
CA SER A 231 4.34 -11.06 29.27
C SER A 231 4.32 -11.86 27.95
N LEU A 232 3.15 -12.01 27.31
CA LEU A 232 3.01 -12.74 26.04
C LEU A 232 3.20 -11.81 24.82
N SER A 233 2.77 -10.55 24.91
CA SER A 233 2.93 -9.54 23.85
C SER A 233 4.37 -9.04 23.76
N SER A 234 5.06 -8.87 24.90
CA SER A 234 6.47 -8.51 24.93
C SER A 234 7.35 -9.63 24.36
N PHE A 235 7.05 -10.89 24.68
CA PHE A 235 7.73 -12.05 24.09
C PHE A 235 7.56 -12.11 22.57
N LYS A 236 6.33 -11.90 22.06
CA LYS A 236 6.07 -11.87 20.62
C LYS A 236 6.86 -10.75 19.93
N GLN A 237 6.92 -9.57 20.54
CA GLN A 237 7.71 -8.45 20.01
C GLN A 237 9.21 -8.76 20.00
N GLN A 238 9.74 -9.43 21.03
CA GLN A 238 11.14 -9.87 21.08
C GLN A 238 11.46 -10.89 19.98
N GLU A 239 10.57 -11.87 19.77
CA GLU A 239 10.72 -12.85 18.67
C GLU A 239 10.61 -12.19 17.29
N ASP A 240 9.72 -11.22 17.10
CA ASP A 240 9.59 -10.49 15.83
C ASP A 240 10.87 -9.67 15.53
N ILE A 241 11.46 -8.99 16.53
CA ILE A 241 12.74 -8.27 16.39
C ILE A 241 13.87 -9.24 16.05
N LYS A 242 13.95 -10.37 16.76
CA LYS A 242 14.95 -11.41 16.51
C LYS A 242 14.83 -11.95 15.08
N ALA A 243 13.64 -12.30 14.63
CA ALA A 243 13.39 -12.78 13.27
C ALA A 243 13.75 -11.73 12.21
N GLU A 244 13.51 -10.44 12.46
CA GLU A 244 13.91 -9.36 11.56
C GLU A 244 15.43 -9.24 11.44
N VAL A 245 16.15 -9.29 12.57
CA VAL A 245 17.62 -9.25 12.60
C VAL A 245 18.21 -10.47 11.88
N GLU A 246 17.73 -11.67 12.19
CA GLU A 246 18.13 -12.91 11.54
C GLU A 246 17.95 -12.83 10.02
N LYS A 247 16.74 -12.43 9.58
CA LYS A 247 16.41 -12.27 8.16
C LYS A 247 17.30 -11.27 7.46
N LYS A 248 17.61 -10.13 8.10
CA LYS A 248 18.47 -9.09 7.52
C LYS A 248 19.90 -9.58 7.33
N ILE A 249 20.47 -10.26 8.33
CA ILE A 249 21.81 -10.85 8.23
C ILE A 249 21.81 -11.94 7.15
N GLN A 250 20.80 -12.81 7.14
CA GLN A 250 20.64 -13.86 6.14
C GLN A 250 20.58 -13.30 4.72
N GLN A 251 19.77 -12.27 4.48
CA GLN A 251 19.63 -11.64 3.17
C GLN A 251 20.95 -10.99 2.70
N ASN A 252 21.66 -10.31 3.59
CA ASN A 252 22.94 -9.68 3.26
C ASN A 252 23.99 -10.73 2.87
N LEU A 253 24.10 -11.81 3.65
CA LEU A 253 25.00 -12.92 3.36
C LEU A 253 24.61 -13.67 2.08
N TYR A 254 23.32 -13.92 1.88
CA TYR A 254 22.81 -14.55 0.66
C TYR A 254 23.14 -13.72 -0.58
N ASN A 255 22.97 -12.39 -0.52
CA ASN A 255 23.33 -11.52 -1.64
C ASN A 255 24.84 -11.54 -1.89
N LEU A 256 25.66 -11.42 -0.85
CA LEU A 256 27.12 -11.41 -0.98
C LEU A 256 27.64 -12.73 -1.56
N LEU A 257 27.26 -13.86 -0.94
CA LEU A 257 27.71 -15.18 -1.37
C LEU A 257 27.08 -15.58 -2.71
N GLY A 258 25.84 -15.16 -2.97
CA GLY A 258 25.15 -15.37 -4.24
C GLY A 258 25.81 -14.63 -5.42
N THR A 259 26.45 -13.48 -5.20
CA THR A 259 27.26 -12.81 -6.22
C THR A 259 28.52 -13.60 -6.57
N ILE A 260 29.11 -14.31 -5.60
CA ILE A 260 30.35 -15.07 -5.78
C ILE A 260 30.07 -16.46 -6.38
N MET A 261 29.07 -17.16 -5.84
CA MET A 261 28.80 -18.57 -6.13
C MET A 261 27.60 -18.80 -7.07
N GLY A 262 26.74 -17.80 -7.24
CA GLY A 262 25.45 -17.89 -7.94
C GLY A 262 24.28 -17.93 -6.95
N ARG A 263 23.23 -17.14 -7.23
CA ARG A 263 22.07 -16.97 -6.34
C ARG A 263 21.32 -18.27 -6.05
N ASP A 264 21.28 -19.19 -7.01
CA ASP A 264 20.59 -20.49 -6.87
C ASP A 264 21.48 -21.59 -6.27
N LYS A 265 22.72 -21.25 -5.89
CA LYS A 265 23.74 -22.18 -5.40
C LYS A 265 24.16 -21.92 -3.96
N VAL A 266 23.45 -21.05 -3.25
CA VAL A 266 23.75 -20.72 -1.85
C VAL A 266 22.47 -20.72 -1.03
N ILE A 267 22.51 -21.37 0.13
CA ILE A 267 21.50 -21.25 1.17
C ILE A 267 22.18 -20.76 2.44
N VAL A 268 21.63 -19.72 3.04
CA VAL A 268 22.13 -19.17 4.30
C VAL A 268 21.03 -19.30 5.34
N HIS A 269 21.39 -19.74 6.54
CA HIS A 269 20.54 -19.72 7.71
C HIS A 269 21.31 -19.14 8.88
N THR A 270 20.69 -18.19 9.59
CA THR A 270 21.29 -17.48 10.72
C THR A 270 20.47 -17.74 11.97
N PHE A 271 21.13 -17.88 13.11
CA PHE A 271 20.52 -17.94 14.42
C PHE A 271 21.14 -16.87 15.29
N VAL A 272 20.32 -16.06 15.95
CA VAL A 272 20.79 -14.96 16.80
C VAL A 272 20.25 -15.15 18.22
N LYS A 273 21.15 -15.08 19.20
CA LYS A 273 20.77 -14.93 20.61
C LYS A 273 20.80 -13.44 20.95
N MET A 274 19.70 -12.91 21.44
CA MET A 274 19.57 -11.49 21.78
C MET A 274 19.24 -11.31 23.25
N ASN A 275 19.85 -10.29 23.86
CA ASN A 275 19.49 -9.80 25.18
C ASN A 275 18.59 -8.57 25.02
N PHE A 276 17.46 -8.55 25.72
CA PHE A 276 16.49 -7.43 25.72
C PHE A 276 16.38 -6.74 27.08
N ASP A 277 17.34 -6.99 27.98
CA ASP A 277 17.39 -6.42 29.32
C ASP A 277 17.53 -4.90 29.22
N LYS A 278 16.50 -4.19 29.70
CA LYS A 278 16.51 -2.73 29.79
C LYS A 278 17.19 -2.33 31.07
N GLU A 279 18.37 -1.73 30.95
CA GLU A 279 19.10 -1.20 32.10
C GLU A 279 19.09 0.34 32.07
N ASN A 280 18.55 0.93 33.12
CA ASN A 280 18.68 2.35 33.41
C ASN A 280 19.40 2.50 34.76
N ARG A 281 20.68 2.89 34.70
CA ARG A 281 21.50 3.07 35.90
C ARG A 281 21.97 4.52 35.99
N VAL A 282 21.80 5.10 37.18
CA VAL A 282 22.39 6.38 37.55
C VAL A 282 23.64 6.10 38.36
N GLU A 283 24.80 6.37 37.79
CA GLU A 283 26.09 6.26 38.48
C GLU A 283 26.45 7.63 39.06
N ASN A 284 26.55 7.72 40.40
CA ASN A 284 27.05 8.91 41.09
C ASN A 284 28.48 8.65 41.52
N LEU A 285 29.43 9.06 40.68
CA LEU A 285 30.85 8.87 40.94
C LEU A 285 31.42 10.09 41.65
N VAL A 286 32.21 9.84 42.69
CA VAL A 286 32.97 10.88 43.39
C VAL A 286 34.43 10.68 43.06
N GLU A 287 35.03 11.64 42.35
CA GLU A 287 36.44 11.61 41.98
C GLU A 287 37.19 12.75 42.69
N ALA A 288 38.37 12.44 43.22
CA ALA A 288 39.29 13.46 43.70
C ALA A 288 39.82 14.29 42.51
N PRO A 289 39.72 15.64 42.53
CA PRO A 289 40.33 16.50 41.52
C PRO A 289 41.85 16.30 41.42
N ASP A 290 42.51 16.07 42.56
CA ASP A 290 43.91 15.65 42.62
C ASP A 290 43.99 14.13 42.66
N LYS A 291 44.36 13.52 41.52
CA LYS A 291 44.49 12.07 41.36
C LYS A 291 45.75 11.48 41.98
N GLU A 292 46.76 12.31 42.27
CA GLU A 292 48.05 11.85 42.83
C GLU A 292 47.94 11.66 44.33
N ASN A 293 47.30 12.60 45.03
CA ASN A 293 47.10 12.56 46.48
C ASN A 293 45.72 12.03 46.90
N ASN A 294 44.82 11.80 45.94
CA ASN A 294 43.43 11.40 46.16
C ASN A 294 42.66 12.36 47.09
N GLU A 295 42.94 13.66 46.96
CA GLU A 295 42.36 14.71 47.81
C GLU A 295 41.39 15.63 47.05
N GLY A 296 40.40 16.14 47.78
CA GLY A 296 39.52 17.21 47.32
C GLY A 296 40.23 18.57 47.28
N LEU A 297 39.76 19.46 46.39
CA LEU A 297 40.26 20.83 46.29
C LEU A 297 39.86 21.62 47.54
N ILE A 298 40.82 22.28 48.20
CA ILE A 298 40.54 23.07 49.40
C ILE A 298 39.76 24.34 49.01
N ILE A 299 38.53 24.48 49.52
CA ILE A 299 37.68 25.65 49.27
C ILE A 299 37.73 26.67 50.41
N SER A 300 37.94 26.20 51.65
CA SER A 300 38.12 27.07 52.82
C SER A 300 38.94 26.35 53.87
N SER A 301 39.87 27.06 54.50
CA SER A 301 40.59 26.58 55.68
C SER A 301 40.47 27.63 56.77
N GLN A 302 40.08 27.20 57.98
CA GLN A 302 40.03 28.01 59.18
C GLN A 302 40.96 27.41 60.21
N LYS A 303 42.00 28.17 60.57
CA LYS A 303 42.95 27.81 61.62
C LYS A 303 42.78 28.75 62.81
N LEU A 304 42.30 28.22 63.92
CA LEU A 304 42.20 28.91 65.20
C LEU A 304 43.30 28.40 66.12
N SER A 305 44.27 29.27 66.42
CA SER A 305 45.28 29.01 67.43
C SER A 305 45.03 29.93 68.62
N LYS A 306 44.81 29.35 69.80
CA LYS A 306 44.77 30.07 71.07
C LYS A 306 45.96 29.61 71.88
N ALA A 307 46.87 30.53 72.18
CA ALA A 307 47.95 30.29 73.13
C ALA A 307 47.75 31.20 74.35
N PHE A 308 47.79 30.60 75.53
CA PHE A 308 47.78 31.30 76.81
C PHE A 308 49.04 30.91 77.59
N SER A 309 49.75 31.91 78.11
CA SER A 309 50.89 31.71 79.01
C SER A 309 50.83 32.78 80.09
N GLY A 310 50.67 32.35 81.34
CA GLY A 310 50.58 33.23 82.48
C GLY A 310 50.61 32.49 83.81
N GLN A 311 50.80 33.23 84.89
CA GLN A 311 50.70 32.71 86.26
C GLN A 311 49.29 32.94 86.79
N GLY A 312 48.51 31.85 86.90
CA GLY A 312 47.14 31.85 87.41
C GLY A 312 46.55 30.44 87.39
N VAL A 313 45.56 30.19 88.24
CA VAL A 313 44.83 28.90 88.28
C VAL A 313 44.07 28.75 86.96
N PRO A 314 44.26 27.64 86.20
CA PRO A 314 43.57 27.46 84.92
C PRO A 314 42.04 27.51 85.14
N PRO A 315 41.28 28.23 84.30
CA PRO A 315 39.84 28.28 84.44
C PRO A 315 39.26 26.87 84.33
N GLY A 316 38.76 26.36 85.45
CA GLY A 316 38.06 25.09 85.51
C GLY A 316 36.73 25.21 84.77
N GLY A 317 36.64 24.57 83.61
CA GLY A 317 35.44 24.62 82.77
C GLY A 317 35.44 23.54 81.70
N ILE A 318 34.84 22.41 82.07
CA ILE A 318 34.31 21.27 81.29
C ILE A 318 34.06 21.54 79.80
N GLY A 319 34.55 20.61 78.95
CA GLY A 319 34.14 20.48 77.56
C GLY A 319 34.22 19.02 77.10
N GLY A 320 33.06 18.39 76.90
CA GLY A 320 32.91 17.15 76.14
C GLY A 320 33.38 15.86 76.81
N MET A 321 32.45 15.15 77.44
CA MET A 321 32.64 13.73 77.76
C MET A 321 32.63 12.94 76.44
N GLY A 322 33.79 12.56 75.92
CA GLY A 322 33.85 11.44 74.98
C GLY A 322 33.47 10.16 75.73
N ASP A 323 32.68 9.29 75.10
CA ASP A 323 32.01 8.11 75.69
C ASP A 323 32.91 7.06 76.40
N ASN A 324 34.19 7.32 76.62
CA ASN A 324 35.08 6.45 77.38
C ASN A 324 36.23 7.16 78.13
N ALA A 325 36.08 8.44 78.53
CA ALA A 325 37.07 9.08 79.40
C ALA A 325 36.66 8.99 80.87
N SER A 326 37.46 8.33 81.71
CA SER A 326 37.23 8.27 83.16
C SER A 326 37.53 9.62 83.82
N PRO A 327 36.73 10.10 84.80
CA PRO A 327 36.94 11.41 85.42
C PRO A 327 38.23 11.39 86.26
N GLN A 328 39.25 12.13 85.84
CA GLN A 328 40.39 12.43 86.70
C GLN A 328 40.12 13.66 87.56
N TYR A 329 40.16 13.49 88.88
CA TYR A 329 40.16 14.59 89.85
C TYR A 329 41.60 15.08 90.06
N GLN A 330 41.84 16.39 89.93
CA GLN A 330 43.16 16.99 90.14
C GLN A 330 43.48 17.15 91.64
N ALA A 331 44.72 16.83 92.03
CA ALA A 331 45.27 17.10 93.35
C ALA A 331 45.76 18.56 93.45
N ASN A 332 45.40 19.24 94.55
CA ASN A 332 45.72 20.63 94.81
C ASN A 332 47.14 20.77 95.37
N THR A 333 48.12 21.17 94.56
CA THR A 333 49.50 21.50 94.99
C THR A 333 49.71 23.02 94.96
N PRO A 334 50.11 23.66 96.08
CA PRO A 334 50.29 25.10 96.16
C PRO A 334 51.72 25.46 95.76
N ASN A 335 52.01 25.53 94.46
CA ASN A 335 53.16 26.27 93.97
C ASN A 335 52.86 26.78 92.56
N GLY A 336 53.08 28.07 92.33
CA GLY A 336 52.70 28.78 91.11
C GLY A 336 53.41 28.24 89.87
N ASN A 337 52.83 27.20 89.27
CA ASN A 337 53.29 26.66 88.00
C ASN A 337 52.68 27.49 86.87
N ASN A 338 53.57 28.01 86.03
CA ASN A 338 53.25 28.71 84.80
C ASN A 338 52.30 27.82 83.97
N SER A 339 51.07 28.27 83.76
CA SER A 339 50.07 27.50 83.01
C SER A 339 50.18 27.90 81.55
N GLN A 340 50.62 26.95 80.73
CA GLN A 340 50.67 27.09 79.28
C GLN A 340 49.53 26.27 78.68
N TYR A 341 48.66 26.93 77.93
CA TYR A 341 47.56 26.30 77.20
C TYR A 341 47.71 26.66 75.73
N GLU A 342 47.71 25.64 74.88
CA GLU A 342 47.70 25.80 73.44
C GLU A 342 46.53 24.98 72.88
N GLU A 343 45.62 25.67 72.21
CA GLU A 343 44.52 25.06 71.45
C GLU A 343 44.76 25.37 69.98
N LEU A 344 44.95 24.33 69.17
CA LEU A 344 45.00 24.44 67.72
C LEU A 344 43.79 23.70 67.15
N ASN A 345 42.88 24.44 66.55
CA ASN A 345 41.74 23.91 65.82
C ASN A 345 41.91 24.27 64.33
N ASP A 346 42.04 23.25 63.48
CA ASP A 346 42.18 23.40 62.03
C ASP A 346 41.00 22.71 61.34
N THR A 347 40.17 23.49 60.64
CA THR A 347 39.02 23.00 59.88
C THR A 347 39.24 23.30 58.41
N ILE A 348 39.35 22.25 57.60
CA ILE A 348 39.56 22.34 56.15
C ILE A 348 38.35 21.75 55.43
N ASN A 349 37.62 22.58 54.69
CA ASN A 349 36.56 22.13 53.80
C ASN A 349 37.14 21.87 52.41
N ARG A 350 36.85 20.69 51.86
CA ARG A 350 37.31 20.25 50.55
C ARG A 350 36.13 19.95 49.64
N GLU A 351 36.26 20.32 48.38
CA GLU A 351 35.30 20.01 47.32
C GLU A 351 35.81 18.84 46.46
N VAL A 352 34.88 18.01 45.99
CA VAL A 352 35.17 16.81 45.18
C VAL A 352 34.40 16.89 43.87
N ASN A 353 34.93 16.26 42.82
CA ASN A 353 34.19 16.16 41.57
C ASN A 353 33.05 15.16 41.77
N ARG A 354 31.81 15.59 41.47
CA ARG A 354 30.65 14.72 41.41
C ARG A 354 30.26 14.53 39.95
N ILE A 355 30.38 13.30 39.46
CA ILE A 355 30.04 12.95 38.09
C ILE A 355 28.77 12.10 38.16
N THR A 356 27.66 12.65 37.69
CA THR A 356 26.43 11.89 37.51
C THR A 356 26.37 11.39 36.07
N ARG A 357 26.41 10.07 35.89
CA ARG A 357 26.26 9.43 34.58
C ARG A 357 24.92 8.72 34.54
N ASN A 358 24.08 9.13 33.61
CA ASN A 358 22.85 8.42 33.27
C ASN A 358 23.19 7.43 32.15
N VAL A 359 23.28 6.15 32.47
CA VAL A 359 23.53 5.08 31.51
C VAL A 359 22.21 4.48 31.10
N VAL A 360 21.82 4.69 29.84
CA VAL A 360 20.67 4.06 29.21
C VAL A 360 21.21 3.08 28.17
N LYS A 361 21.06 1.78 28.42
CA LYS A 361 21.47 0.76 27.45
C LYS A 361 20.51 0.69 26.27
N SER A 362 21.02 0.25 25.12
CA SER A 362 20.23 -0.04 23.93
C SER A 362 19.06 -0.99 24.26
N PRO A 363 17.94 -0.91 23.54
CA PRO A 363 16.76 -1.75 23.82
C PRO A 363 17.00 -3.24 23.53
N TYR A 364 18.08 -3.59 22.85
CA TYR A 364 18.56 -4.95 22.65
C TYR A 364 20.06 -4.99 22.34
N GLU A 365 20.69 -6.12 22.60
CA GLU A 365 22.08 -6.45 22.25
C GLU A 365 22.16 -7.86 21.66
N ILE A 366 23.06 -8.08 20.70
CA ILE A 366 23.32 -9.41 20.14
C ILE A 366 24.33 -10.11 21.04
N GLU A 367 23.90 -11.18 21.72
CA GLU A 367 24.77 -12.00 22.57
C GLU A 367 25.58 -13.00 21.74
N ASP A 368 24.93 -13.62 20.76
CA ASP A 368 25.53 -14.68 19.95
C ASP A 368 24.94 -14.68 18.53
N LEU A 369 25.76 -15.08 17.55
CA LEU A 369 25.38 -15.22 16.15
C LEU A 369 25.98 -16.51 15.62
N THR A 370 25.14 -17.46 15.20
CA THR A 370 25.54 -18.67 14.49
C THR A 370 25.10 -18.59 13.04
N ILE A 371 26.00 -18.93 12.11
CA ILE A 371 25.77 -18.84 10.67
C ILE A 371 26.01 -20.20 10.03
N ASN A 372 24.99 -20.71 9.35
CA ASN A 372 25.04 -21.94 8.58
C ASN A 372 24.92 -21.61 7.09
N VAL A 373 25.89 -22.07 6.30
CA VAL A 373 25.92 -21.84 4.86
C VAL A 373 26.01 -23.18 4.13
N GLY A 374 24.97 -23.47 3.36
CA GLY A 374 25.00 -24.52 2.35
C GLY A 374 25.47 -23.95 1.03
N VAL A 375 26.47 -24.57 0.40
CA VAL A 375 26.94 -24.19 -0.93
C VAL A 375 26.88 -25.38 -1.89
N GLU A 376 26.34 -25.17 -3.08
CA GLU A 376 26.31 -26.19 -4.13
C GLU A 376 27.63 -26.14 -4.91
N PRO A 377 28.32 -27.28 -5.06
CA PRO A 377 29.55 -27.31 -5.81
C PRO A 377 29.33 -27.13 -7.32
N PRO A 378 30.27 -26.49 -8.03
CA PRO A 378 30.20 -26.40 -9.48
C PRO A 378 30.32 -27.80 -10.11
N ALA A 379 29.32 -28.16 -10.93
CA ALA A 379 29.28 -29.40 -11.73
C ALA A 379 29.36 -30.72 -10.93
N GLY A 380 28.84 -30.76 -9.70
CA GLY A 380 28.79 -31.99 -8.88
C GLY A 380 30.15 -32.49 -8.40
N ALA A 381 31.19 -31.66 -8.49
CA ALA A 381 32.52 -31.95 -7.95
C ALA A 381 32.60 -31.66 -6.43
N GLN A 382 33.68 -32.08 -5.77
CA GLN A 382 33.94 -31.65 -4.39
C GLN A 382 34.34 -30.16 -4.39
N LEU A 383 33.81 -29.36 -3.46
CA LEU A 383 34.21 -27.96 -3.31
C LEU A 383 35.70 -27.89 -2.88
N ASP A 384 36.48 -27.02 -3.53
CA ASP A 384 37.89 -26.81 -3.21
C ASP A 384 38.06 -26.26 -1.78
N PRO A 385 38.93 -26.86 -0.93
CA PRO A 385 39.18 -26.38 0.43
C PRO A 385 39.54 -24.90 0.54
N ALA A 386 40.23 -24.32 -0.46
CA ALA A 386 40.58 -22.90 -0.45
C ALA A 386 39.34 -21.98 -0.63
N THR A 387 38.34 -22.45 -1.39
CA THR A 387 37.06 -21.73 -1.54
C THR A 387 36.26 -21.77 -0.25
N ILE A 388 36.25 -22.91 0.45
CA ILE A 388 35.61 -23.04 1.76
C ILE A 388 36.26 -22.09 2.77
N ASP A 389 37.59 -22.00 2.82
CA ASP A 389 38.27 -21.09 3.76
C ASP A 389 38.01 -19.61 3.43
N SER A 390 37.95 -19.26 2.14
CA SER A 390 37.58 -17.89 1.71
C SER A 390 36.17 -17.52 2.19
N ILE A 391 35.20 -18.44 2.06
CA ILE A 391 33.84 -18.25 2.58
C ILE A 391 33.89 -18.10 4.10
N LYS A 392 34.60 -18.98 4.81
CA LYS A 392 34.77 -18.88 6.26
C LYS A 392 35.38 -17.55 6.68
N GLN A 393 36.36 -17.02 5.96
CA GLN A 393 36.97 -15.72 6.26
C GLN A 393 35.97 -14.57 6.17
N VAL A 394 35.10 -14.56 5.16
CA VAL A 394 34.02 -13.57 5.06
C VAL A 394 33.06 -13.70 6.24
N LEU A 395 32.66 -14.93 6.58
CA LEU A 395 31.76 -15.19 7.70
C LEU A 395 32.38 -14.78 9.05
N ARG A 396 33.68 -15.06 9.27
CA ARG A 396 34.44 -14.63 10.46
C ARG A 396 34.38 -13.13 10.64
N ASN A 397 34.54 -12.36 9.56
CA ASN A 397 34.46 -10.90 9.62
C ASN A 397 33.06 -10.43 10.02
N VAL A 398 32.01 -11.05 9.49
CA VAL A 398 30.62 -10.71 9.83
C VAL A 398 30.32 -11.01 11.29
N VAL A 399 30.72 -12.19 11.79
CA VAL A 399 30.57 -12.57 13.20
C VAL A 399 31.35 -11.61 14.10
N ARG A 400 32.61 -11.32 13.76
CA ARG A 400 33.47 -10.40 14.52
C ARG A 400 32.86 -9.01 14.65
N VAL A 401 32.37 -8.42 13.56
CA VAL A 401 31.76 -7.07 13.58
C VAL A 401 30.43 -7.07 14.34
N THR A 402 29.68 -8.17 14.29
CA THR A 402 28.38 -8.25 14.99
C THR A 402 28.57 -8.41 16.50
N LEU A 403 29.62 -9.12 16.94
CA LEU A 403 29.91 -9.40 18.35
C LEU A 403 30.94 -8.43 18.99
N SER A 404 31.46 -7.46 18.23
CA SER A 404 32.56 -6.58 18.70
C SER A 404 32.21 -5.69 19.89
N ASN A 405 30.92 -5.51 20.19
CA ASN A 405 30.48 -4.72 21.33
C ASN A 405 30.79 -5.38 22.69
N GLN A 406 31.09 -6.67 22.72
CA GLN A 406 31.32 -7.40 23.98
C GLN A 406 32.76 -7.25 24.54
N ALA A 407 33.63 -6.45 23.91
CA ALA A 407 35.04 -6.31 24.32
C ALA A 407 35.81 -7.65 24.43
N ILE A 408 35.32 -8.70 23.79
CA ILE A 408 35.98 -10.01 23.68
C ILE A 408 36.68 -10.05 22.32
N ASP A 409 38.02 -10.05 22.35
CA ASP A 409 38.81 -10.39 21.17
C ASP A 409 38.66 -11.90 20.90
N LEU A 410 37.61 -12.27 20.15
CA LEU A 410 37.35 -13.65 19.77
C LEU A 410 38.52 -14.18 18.93
N THR A 411 39.11 -15.28 19.39
CA THR A 411 40.15 -16.01 18.65
C THR A 411 39.57 -16.66 17.39
N GLN A 412 40.41 -16.98 16.41
CA GLN A 412 39.95 -17.59 15.15
C GLN A 412 39.24 -18.93 15.37
N ASP A 413 39.70 -19.72 16.33
CA ASP A 413 39.09 -21.02 16.68
C ASP A 413 37.72 -20.87 17.36
N GLU A 414 37.48 -19.76 18.07
CA GLU A 414 36.18 -19.45 18.64
C GLU A 414 35.20 -19.03 17.55
N LEU A 415 35.61 -18.15 16.63
CA LEU A 415 34.78 -17.73 15.49
C LEU A 415 34.34 -18.92 14.62
N ASP A 416 35.21 -19.91 14.44
CA ASP A 416 34.90 -21.12 13.66
C ASP A 416 33.84 -22.01 14.31
N LYS A 417 33.58 -21.90 15.62
CA LYS A 417 32.45 -22.61 16.27
C LYS A 417 31.09 -22.02 15.90
N HIS A 418 31.05 -20.74 15.56
CA HIS A 418 29.83 -20.03 15.16
C HIS A 418 29.52 -20.19 13.66
N ILE A 419 30.40 -20.84 12.90
CA ILE A 419 30.34 -20.90 11.45
C ILE A 419 30.33 -22.36 10.97
N SER A 420 29.26 -22.75 10.30
CA SER A 420 29.17 -24.04 9.62
C SER A 420 29.02 -23.83 8.12
N VAL A 421 29.94 -24.39 7.34
CA VAL A 421 29.88 -24.40 5.87
C VAL A 421 29.86 -25.84 5.41
N PHE A 422 28.80 -26.26 4.73
CA PHE A 422 28.67 -27.61 4.21
C PHE A 422 28.36 -27.63 2.71
N PRO A 423 29.09 -28.42 1.91
CA PRO A 423 28.80 -28.59 0.49
C PRO A 423 27.61 -29.56 0.32
N ARG A 424 26.57 -29.16 -0.43
CA ARG A 424 25.44 -30.03 -0.76
C ARG A 424 24.77 -29.62 -2.06
N GLU A 425 24.40 -30.60 -2.88
CA GLU A 425 23.56 -30.35 -4.06
C GLU A 425 22.11 -30.05 -3.65
N PHE A 426 21.52 -29.04 -4.30
CA PHE A 426 20.15 -28.61 -4.01
C PHE A 426 19.17 -29.22 -5.00
N SER A 427 18.35 -30.17 -4.53
CA SER A 427 17.37 -30.90 -5.34
C SER A 427 16.08 -30.13 -5.66
N GLY A 428 15.97 -28.86 -5.23
CA GLY A 428 14.77 -28.02 -5.35
C GLY A 428 14.70 -27.13 -6.60
N LYS A 429 15.51 -27.40 -7.62
CA LYS A 429 15.50 -26.64 -8.87
C LYS A 429 14.21 -26.97 -9.61
N VAL A 430 13.23 -26.07 -9.58
CA VAL A 430 12.15 -26.09 -10.57
C VAL A 430 12.83 -25.75 -11.89
N ALA A 431 13.13 -26.77 -12.68
CA ALA A 431 13.42 -26.57 -14.09
C ALA A 431 12.17 -25.91 -14.67
N LEU A 432 12.23 -24.59 -14.89
CA LEU A 432 11.37 -23.94 -15.84
C LEU A 432 11.79 -24.54 -17.18
N GLU A 433 11.22 -25.69 -17.51
CA GLU A 433 11.20 -26.15 -18.88
C GLU A 433 10.49 -25.04 -19.64
N ASP A 434 11.26 -24.27 -20.42
CA ASP A 434 10.76 -23.41 -21.48
C ASP A 434 10.04 -24.31 -22.51
N SER A 435 8.86 -24.77 -22.15
CA SER A 435 7.93 -25.53 -22.97
C SER A 435 7.17 -24.58 -23.88
N SER A 436 7.88 -23.67 -24.54
CA SER A 436 7.35 -22.81 -25.58
C SER A 436 8.21 -22.90 -26.84
N SER A 437 8.44 -24.13 -27.30
CA SER A 437 8.70 -24.37 -28.72
C SER A 437 7.52 -25.15 -29.29
N LEU A 438 6.46 -24.41 -29.66
CA LEU A 438 5.47 -24.97 -30.57
C LEU A 438 6.22 -25.38 -31.84
N SER A 439 6.20 -26.69 -32.14
CA SER A 439 6.82 -27.27 -33.33
C SER A 439 6.53 -26.40 -34.57
N PRO A 440 7.52 -26.16 -35.47
CA PRO A 440 7.33 -25.41 -36.70
C PRO A 440 6.11 -25.88 -37.52
N THR A 441 5.73 -27.14 -37.41
CA THR A 441 4.55 -27.70 -38.08
C THR A 441 3.23 -27.17 -37.53
N VAL A 442 3.13 -26.88 -36.23
CA VAL A 442 1.90 -26.36 -35.59
C VAL A 442 1.70 -24.88 -35.93
N LEU A 443 2.79 -24.10 -36.03
CA LEU A 443 2.73 -22.72 -36.49
C LEU A 443 2.28 -22.62 -37.95
N TRP A 444 2.70 -23.55 -38.82
CA TRP A 444 2.29 -23.59 -40.21
C TRP A 444 0.84 -24.04 -40.40
N THR A 445 0.33 -24.97 -39.58
CA THR A 445 -1.08 -25.39 -39.65
C THR A 445 -2.02 -24.29 -39.13
N VAL A 446 -1.66 -23.63 -38.02
CA VAL A 446 -2.44 -22.49 -37.49
C VAL A 446 -2.38 -21.30 -38.46
N GLY A 447 -1.21 -21.02 -39.06
CA GLY A 447 -1.07 -19.99 -40.09
C GLY A 447 -1.88 -20.28 -41.36
N GLY A 448 -1.95 -21.54 -41.81
CA GLY A 448 -2.76 -21.95 -42.95
C GLY A 448 -4.27 -21.81 -42.70
N ILE A 449 -4.73 -22.14 -41.50
CA ILE A 449 -6.15 -21.97 -41.11
C ILE A 449 -6.52 -20.48 -41.02
N ALA A 450 -5.64 -19.64 -40.47
CA ALA A 450 -5.85 -18.19 -40.41
C ALA A 450 -5.89 -17.55 -41.81
N ALA A 451 -5.03 -18.00 -42.74
CA ALA A 451 -5.03 -17.51 -44.12
C ALA A 451 -6.31 -17.90 -44.88
N LEU A 452 -6.83 -19.11 -44.68
CA LEU A 452 -8.11 -19.53 -45.25
C LEU A 452 -9.29 -18.75 -44.67
N ALA A 453 -9.28 -18.46 -43.37
CA ALA A 453 -10.29 -17.62 -42.74
C ALA A 453 -10.29 -16.19 -43.30
N LEU A 454 -9.10 -15.60 -43.49
CA LEU A 454 -8.96 -14.28 -44.11
C LEU A 454 -9.39 -14.27 -45.58
N ALA A 455 -9.08 -15.32 -46.34
CA ALA A 455 -9.55 -15.46 -47.72
C ALA A 455 -11.08 -15.59 -47.80
N ALA A 456 -11.71 -16.30 -46.86
CA ALA A 456 -13.17 -16.41 -46.77
C ALA A 456 -13.84 -15.07 -46.42
N VAL A 457 -13.24 -14.29 -45.50
CA VAL A 457 -13.71 -12.94 -45.15
C VAL A 457 -13.55 -11.98 -46.33
N ALA A 458 -12.41 -12.01 -47.03
CA ALA A 458 -12.18 -11.21 -48.23
C ALA A 458 -13.18 -11.56 -49.35
N PHE A 459 -13.45 -12.85 -49.56
CA PHE A 459 -14.43 -13.32 -50.54
C PHE A 459 -15.86 -12.85 -50.20
N LEU A 460 -16.24 -12.87 -48.91
CA LEU A 460 -17.53 -12.35 -48.45
C LEU A 460 -17.65 -10.82 -48.63
N LEU A 461 -16.58 -10.06 -48.39
CA LEU A 461 -16.56 -8.61 -48.61
C LEU A 461 -16.65 -8.25 -50.10
N VAL A 462 -15.95 -8.99 -50.97
CA VAL A 462 -16.04 -8.81 -52.42
C VAL A 462 -17.45 -9.16 -52.92
N ARG A 463 -18.07 -10.22 -52.38
CA ARG A 463 -19.44 -10.59 -52.72
C ARG A 463 -20.49 -9.60 -52.21
N ARG A 464 -20.28 -8.96 -51.05
CA ARG A 464 -21.12 -7.83 -50.60
C ARG A 464 -20.99 -6.62 -51.51
N ARG A 465 -19.78 -6.31 -51.98
CA ARG A 465 -19.55 -5.20 -52.93
C ARG A 465 -20.17 -5.45 -54.30
N SER A 466 -20.17 -6.68 -54.79
CA SER A 466 -20.80 -7.00 -56.07
C SER A 466 -22.34 -6.98 -56.00
N GLN A 467 -22.92 -7.30 -54.85
CA GLN A 467 -24.37 -7.18 -54.62
C GLN A 467 -24.82 -5.72 -54.44
N ALA A 468 -24.01 -4.87 -53.82
CA ALA A 468 -24.27 -3.43 -53.75
C ALA A 468 -24.28 -2.78 -55.15
N LYS A 469 -23.43 -3.25 -56.08
CA LYS A 469 -23.42 -2.79 -57.48
C LYS A 469 -24.66 -3.21 -58.28
N GLN A 470 -25.29 -4.33 -57.95
CA GLN A 470 -26.51 -4.80 -58.61
C GLN A 470 -27.80 -4.15 -58.08
N GLN A 471 -27.76 -3.50 -56.91
CA GLN A 471 -28.90 -2.72 -56.40
C GLN A 471 -28.95 -1.32 -57.04
N GLN A 472 -27.80 -0.68 -57.27
CA GLN A 472 -27.73 0.59 -58.00
C GLN A 472 -28.21 0.47 -59.46
N GLU A 473 -27.89 -0.63 -60.15
CA GLU A 473 -28.32 -0.84 -61.55
C GLU A 473 -29.83 -1.13 -61.69
N ASN A 474 -30.53 -1.52 -60.62
CA ASN A 474 -31.99 -1.74 -60.64
C ASN A 474 -32.80 -0.54 -60.11
N GLU A 475 -32.21 0.36 -59.33
CA GLU A 475 -32.86 1.64 -58.94
C GLU A 475 -32.92 2.62 -60.12
N ASP A 476 -31.89 2.66 -60.97
CA ASP A 476 -31.84 3.57 -62.14
C ASP A 476 -32.90 3.29 -63.23
N VAL A 477 -33.55 2.11 -63.21
CA VAL A 477 -34.57 1.73 -64.22
C VAL A 477 -35.99 2.12 -63.80
N GLN A 478 -36.22 2.42 -62.52
CA GLN A 478 -37.55 2.73 -61.98
C GLN A 478 -37.89 4.24 -62.05
N ASP A 479 -36.90 5.12 -62.17
CA ASP A 479 -37.08 6.58 -62.15
C ASP A 479 -37.46 7.23 -63.50
N LEU A 480 -37.60 6.47 -64.58
CA LEU A 480 -37.89 7.00 -65.92
C LEU A 480 -39.38 7.26 -66.24
N LEU A 481 -40.28 7.26 -65.24
CA LEU A 481 -41.73 7.41 -65.45
C LEU A 481 -42.38 8.44 -64.50
N THR A 482 -42.00 9.72 -64.58
CA THR A 482 -42.86 10.84 -64.14
C THR A 482 -42.66 12.10 -65.02
N PRO A 483 -43.71 12.92 -65.27
CA PRO A 483 -43.65 14.03 -66.22
C PRO A 483 -43.30 15.39 -65.59
N SER A 484 -42.36 16.09 -66.24
CA SER A 484 -42.18 17.56 -66.42
C SER A 484 -42.44 18.55 -65.27
N GLN A 485 -41.40 19.32 -64.90
CA GLN A 485 -41.41 20.80 -65.05
C GLN A 485 -40.01 21.48 -64.98
N SER A 486 -39.84 22.43 -65.92
CA SER A 486 -38.93 23.57 -66.05
C SER A 486 -37.40 23.45 -65.82
N LEU A 487 -36.71 23.50 -66.97
CA LEU A 487 -35.43 24.15 -67.28
C LEU A 487 -34.83 25.10 -66.23
N ASP A 488 -33.61 24.77 -65.79
CA ASP A 488 -32.51 25.73 -65.72
C ASP A 488 -31.21 25.02 -66.13
N VAL A 489 -30.41 25.66 -66.98
CA VAL A 489 -29.19 25.13 -67.65
C VAL A 489 -28.21 26.30 -67.73
N PRO A 490 -26.87 26.14 -67.64
CA PRO A 490 -26.03 25.05 -67.13
C PRO A 490 -24.94 25.55 -66.13
N ASP A 491 -24.12 24.64 -65.59
CA ASP A 491 -22.69 24.79 -65.81
C ASP A 491 -21.97 23.43 -65.82
N LEU A 492 -21.28 23.20 -66.93
CA LEU A 492 -20.47 22.03 -67.23
C LEU A 492 -19.20 22.10 -66.38
N ILE A 493 -19.10 21.27 -65.35
CA ILE A 493 -17.79 20.97 -64.74
C ILE A 493 -17.16 19.85 -65.56
N TYR A 494 -16.25 20.25 -66.44
CA TYR A 494 -15.24 19.37 -66.99
C TYR A 494 -14.46 18.73 -65.84
N GLN A 495 -14.33 17.42 -65.91
CA GLN A 495 -13.49 16.63 -65.02
C GLN A 495 -12.03 16.86 -65.45
N GLU A 496 -11.41 17.93 -64.94
CA GLU A 496 -9.98 18.18 -65.11
C GLU A 496 -9.17 17.44 -64.03
N ASP A 497 -8.06 16.87 -64.47
CA ASP A 497 -7.16 16.01 -63.70
C ASP A 497 -6.72 16.62 -62.36
N GLY A 498 -6.74 15.77 -61.32
CA GLY A 498 -6.66 16.14 -59.90
C GLY A 498 -5.37 16.83 -59.43
N ASP A 499 -4.34 16.92 -60.27
CA ASP A 499 -3.02 17.42 -59.85
C ASP A 499 -2.95 18.95 -59.84
N GLN A 500 -3.56 19.64 -60.83
CA GLN A 500 -3.53 21.11 -60.90
C GLN A 500 -4.40 21.78 -59.81
N VAL A 501 -5.51 21.13 -59.43
CA VAL A 501 -6.42 21.63 -58.39
C VAL A 501 -5.81 21.53 -57.00
N MET A 502 -4.99 20.50 -56.73
CA MET A 502 -4.26 20.36 -55.47
C MET A 502 -3.18 21.43 -55.32
N VAL A 503 -2.43 21.71 -56.39
CA VAL A 503 -1.41 22.78 -56.39
C VAL A 503 -2.04 24.15 -56.15
N ARG A 504 -3.18 24.45 -56.81
CA ARG A 504 -3.90 25.72 -56.60
C ARG A 504 -4.41 25.88 -55.17
N LYS A 505 -4.98 24.82 -54.57
CA LYS A 505 -5.43 24.84 -53.16
C LYS A 505 -4.28 24.98 -52.17
N GLN A 506 -3.13 24.39 -52.48
CA GLN A 506 -1.93 24.53 -51.65
C GLN A 506 -1.38 25.96 -51.72
N LEU A 507 -1.33 26.57 -52.92
CA LEU A 507 -0.94 27.97 -53.11
C LEU A 507 -1.91 28.94 -52.43
N GLU A 508 -3.22 28.71 -52.53
CA GLU A 508 -4.25 29.52 -51.87
C GLU A 508 -4.15 29.43 -50.34
N LYS A 509 -3.91 28.23 -49.81
CA LYS A 509 -3.68 28.00 -48.38
C LYS A 509 -2.40 28.67 -47.89
N LEU A 510 -1.33 28.63 -48.68
CA LEU A 510 -0.06 29.30 -48.37
C LEU A 510 -0.20 30.83 -48.38
N ALA A 511 -0.90 31.40 -49.36
CA ALA A 511 -1.21 32.82 -49.43
C ALA A 511 -2.04 33.33 -48.23
N ARG A 512 -3.02 32.54 -47.76
CA ARG A 512 -3.86 32.90 -46.61
C ARG A 512 -3.19 32.72 -45.25
N SER A 513 -2.35 31.70 -45.11
CA SER A 513 -1.76 31.34 -43.80
C SER A 513 -0.40 31.96 -43.54
N LYS A 514 0.39 32.20 -44.59
CA LYS A 514 1.77 32.69 -44.51
C LYS A 514 2.11 33.60 -45.71
N PRO A 515 1.65 34.86 -45.68
CA PRO A 515 1.85 35.78 -46.80
C PRO A 515 3.33 36.04 -47.12
N ASP A 516 4.20 36.07 -46.09
CA ASP A 516 5.63 36.35 -46.29
C ASP A 516 6.35 35.24 -47.07
N GLU A 517 6.03 33.96 -46.78
CA GLU A 517 6.59 32.81 -47.51
C GLU A 517 6.05 32.73 -48.95
N PHE A 518 4.78 33.11 -49.15
CA PHE A 518 4.17 33.18 -50.48
C PHE A 518 4.81 34.26 -51.38
N VAL A 519 5.16 35.42 -50.81
CA VAL A 519 5.87 36.49 -51.53
C VAL A 519 7.28 36.06 -51.93
N VAL A 520 7.99 35.32 -51.07
CA VAL A 520 9.31 34.75 -51.42
C VAL A 520 9.19 33.76 -52.57
N LEU A 521 8.17 32.90 -52.56
CA LEU A 521 7.93 31.91 -53.62
C LEU A 521 7.62 32.58 -54.97
N LEU A 522 6.80 33.64 -54.96
CA LEU A 522 6.55 34.48 -56.15
C LEU A 522 7.83 35.16 -56.64
N ARG A 523 8.68 35.65 -55.73
CA ARG A 523 9.93 36.35 -56.09
C ARG A 523 10.95 35.40 -56.73
N THR A 524 10.99 34.15 -56.30
CA THR A 524 11.83 33.11 -56.90
C THR A 524 11.34 32.75 -58.29
N TRP A 525 10.03 32.55 -58.47
CA TRP A 525 9.43 32.29 -59.79
C TRP A 525 9.65 33.43 -60.79
N LEU A 526 9.54 34.68 -60.33
CA LEU A 526 9.76 35.87 -61.17
C LEU A 526 11.24 36.15 -61.48
N ALA A 527 12.16 35.40 -60.86
CA ALA A 527 13.60 35.49 -61.12
C ALA A 527 14.12 34.32 -61.98
N GLU A 528 13.26 33.32 -62.26
CA GLU A 528 13.59 32.12 -63.03
C GLU A 528 13.10 32.19 -64.49
N ASP A 529 12.35 33.25 -64.83
CA ASP A 529 12.06 33.77 -66.19
C ASP A 529 12.82 35.09 -66.41
#